data_AF-A0A1G6DPB1-F1
#
_entry.id   AF-A0A1G6DPB1-F1
#
_cell.length_a   1.000
_cell.length_b   1.000
_cell.length_c   1.000
_cell.angle_alpha   90.00
_cell.angle_beta   90.00
_cell.angle_gamma   90.00
#
_symmetry.space_group_name_H-M   'P 1'
#
loop_
_entity.id
_entity.type
_entity.pdbx_description
1 polymer ?
#
loop_
_entity_poly.entity_id
_entity_poly.type
_entity_poly.pdbx_seq_one_letter_code
_entity_poly.pdbx_strand_id
1 'polypeptide(L)'
;MTLFKYLLPVIIAMKIILGSAGGRIYGTLAYGAVEMLNRNASALSTVRLDTEIFDQLTGEIRSITGCGPTSAAMLMSSEKGFEITKDEAVVRAYQKGYYYFAGENFTSGRGVTQENIQSFIRDCGFDSEIDHLWNDSDEMITNKIDSHLNNGNRVIVGHNSFHGFLHYALIYGRTISGGKICYNVADPWGGLDSVWTRNELLEQIKTVYGYDSTTFEGQVKGIQWLI
;
A
#
# COMPACT_ATOMS: atom_id res chain seq x y z
N MET A 1 15.09 22.72 15.83
CA MET A 1 14.75 24.15 16.04
C MET A 1 15.29 25.05 14.91
N THR A 2 15.41 24.54 13.68
CA THR A 2 16.18 25.15 12.58
C THR A 2 15.33 25.53 11.36
N LEU A 3 14.11 24.99 11.22
CA LEU A 3 13.21 25.29 10.09
C LEU A 3 12.61 26.71 10.16
N PHE A 4 12.38 27.24 11.36
CA PHE A 4 11.77 28.56 11.58
C PHE A 4 12.66 29.73 11.14
N LYS A 5 14.00 29.53 11.08
CA LYS A 5 14.95 30.58 10.67
C LYS A 5 14.90 30.89 9.17
N TYR A 6 14.42 29.96 8.33
CA TYR A 6 14.39 30.13 6.87
C TYR A 6 13.03 30.55 6.31
N LEU A 7 11.94 30.32 7.06
CA LEU A 7 10.58 30.71 6.66
C LEU A 7 10.25 32.17 6.97
N LEU A 8 10.72 32.69 8.11
CA LEU A 8 10.41 34.06 8.53
C LEU A 8 10.94 35.15 7.57
N PRO A 9 12.16 35.04 7.00
CA PRO A 9 12.65 36.01 6.03
C PRO A 9 11.85 35.99 4.71
N VAL A 10 11.37 34.83 4.26
CA VAL A 10 10.57 34.69 3.03
C VAL A 10 9.18 35.31 3.21
N ILE A 11 8.56 35.11 4.37
CA ILE A 11 7.26 35.70 4.72
C ILE A 11 7.37 37.22 4.83
N ILE A 12 8.47 37.74 5.39
CA ILE A 12 8.71 39.19 5.49
C ILE A 12 9.03 39.79 4.11
N ALA A 13 9.82 39.10 3.28
CA ALA A 13 10.14 39.53 1.91
C ALA A 13 8.89 39.62 1.02
N MET A 14 7.96 38.65 1.12
CA MET A 14 6.69 38.70 0.39
C MET A 14 5.78 39.84 0.85
N LYS A 15 5.90 40.27 2.11
CA LYS A 15 5.14 41.39 2.68
C LYS A 15 5.65 42.76 2.22
N ILE A 16 6.94 42.86 1.89
CA ILE A 16 7.60 44.11 1.45
C ILE A 16 7.43 44.35 -0.05
N ILE A 17 7.33 43.29 -0.86
CA ILE A 17 7.25 43.39 -2.34
C ILE A 17 5.85 43.81 -2.83
N LEU A 18 4.78 43.66 -2.04
CA LEU A 18 3.40 43.77 -2.53
C LEU A 18 2.57 44.84 -1.81
N GLY A 19 3.13 46.05 -1.72
CA GLY A 19 2.39 47.26 -1.37
C GLY A 19 1.25 47.52 -2.37
N SER A 20 0.04 47.68 -1.81
CA SER A 20 -1.16 48.26 -2.44
C SER A 20 -1.68 47.61 -3.73
N ALA A 21 -2.44 46.50 -3.59
CA ALA A 21 -3.68 46.18 -4.35
C ALA A 21 -4.06 44.68 -4.33
N GLY A 22 -3.16 43.78 -3.96
CA GLY A 22 -3.37 42.32 -4.10
C GLY A 22 -4.07 41.58 -2.95
N GLY A 23 -4.40 42.26 -1.84
CA GLY A 23 -4.70 41.61 -0.56
C GLY A 23 -5.93 40.68 -0.51
N ARG A 24 -6.93 40.86 -1.37
CA ARG A 24 -8.14 40.02 -1.36
C ARG A 24 -8.04 38.75 -2.20
N ILE A 25 -7.31 38.78 -3.32
CA ILE A 25 -7.19 37.62 -4.22
C ILE A 25 -6.16 36.63 -3.66
N TYR A 26 -5.07 37.13 -3.08
CA TYR A 26 -4.05 36.30 -2.47
C TYR A 26 -4.41 35.82 -1.06
N GLY A 27 -5.33 36.49 -0.36
CA GLY A 27 -5.89 35.98 0.90
C GLY A 27 -6.57 34.63 0.70
N THR A 28 -7.39 34.49 -0.35
CA THR A 28 -8.09 33.24 -0.66
C THR A 28 -7.15 32.14 -1.19
N LEU A 29 -6.16 32.50 -2.03
CA LEU A 29 -5.18 31.53 -2.55
C LEU A 29 -4.18 31.08 -1.48
N ALA A 30 -3.71 31.97 -0.60
CA ALA A 30 -2.83 31.63 0.51
C ALA A 30 -3.59 30.87 1.60
N TYR A 31 -4.85 31.23 1.89
CA TYR A 31 -5.68 30.47 2.81
C TYR A 31 -5.97 29.08 2.26
N GLY A 32 -6.31 28.95 0.97
CA GLY A 32 -6.50 27.64 0.31
C GLY A 32 -5.24 26.78 0.27
N ALA A 33 -4.06 27.37 0.00
CA ALA A 33 -2.79 26.66 0.03
C ALA A 33 -2.39 26.25 1.47
N VAL A 34 -2.64 27.09 2.47
CA VAL A 34 -2.41 26.79 3.89
C VAL A 34 -3.43 25.77 4.41
N GLU A 35 -4.67 25.78 3.93
CA GLU A 35 -5.69 24.78 4.27
C GLU A 35 -5.39 23.44 3.59
N MET A 36 -4.90 23.42 2.35
CA MET A 36 -4.40 22.19 1.69
C MET A 36 -3.14 21.66 2.37
N LEU A 37 -2.20 22.53 2.75
CA LEU A 37 -1.01 22.14 3.52
C LEU A 37 -1.38 21.66 4.93
N ASN A 38 -2.37 22.29 5.59
CA ASN A 38 -2.86 21.84 6.89
C ASN A 38 -3.67 20.55 6.79
N ARG A 39 -4.47 20.32 5.74
CA ARG A 39 -5.15 19.03 5.51
C ARG A 39 -4.15 17.90 5.21
N ASN A 40 -3.08 18.20 4.47
CA ASN A 40 -1.99 17.25 4.22
C ASN A 40 -1.10 17.02 5.47
N ALA A 41 -0.96 18.02 6.34
CA ALA A 41 -0.21 17.90 7.59
C ALA A 41 -1.03 17.33 8.75
N SER A 42 -2.36 17.46 8.75
CA SER A 42 -3.27 17.00 9.81
C SER A 42 -3.85 15.60 9.58
N ALA A 43 -3.58 14.97 8.43
CA ALA A 43 -3.96 13.58 8.15
C ALA A 43 -2.73 12.66 8.05
N LEU A 44 -1.66 12.95 8.79
CA LEU A 44 -0.58 12.00 9.03
C LEU A 44 -1.01 11.07 10.16
N SER A 45 -1.93 10.16 9.84
CA SER A 45 -2.23 9.04 10.72
C SER A 45 -1.00 8.14 10.77
N THR A 46 -0.35 8.09 11.93
CA THR A 46 0.60 7.01 12.22
C THR A 46 -0.24 5.75 12.47
N VAL A 47 -0.82 5.21 11.40
CA VAL A 47 -1.60 3.97 11.47
C VAL A 47 -0.61 2.87 11.79
N ARG A 48 -0.72 2.31 12.99
CA ARG A 48 -0.04 1.07 13.33
C ARG A 48 -0.87 -0.08 12.78
N LEU A 49 -0.19 -1.13 12.36
CA LEU A 49 -0.87 -2.37 12.08
C LEU A 49 -1.24 -2.97 13.43
N ASP A 50 -2.54 -2.97 13.76
CA ASP A 50 -3.05 -3.46 15.04
C ASP A 50 -3.21 -4.99 15.06
N THR A 51 -2.46 -5.68 14.18
CA THR A 51 -2.40 -7.14 14.05
C THR A 51 -0.95 -7.58 13.87
N GLU A 52 -0.70 -8.88 14.07
CA GLU A 52 0.56 -9.52 13.76
C GLU A 52 0.91 -9.38 12.26
N ILE A 53 2.19 -9.12 11.98
CA ILE A 53 2.75 -9.23 10.63
C ILE A 53 3.11 -10.70 10.43
N PHE A 54 2.42 -11.36 9.49
CA PHE A 54 2.62 -12.77 9.23
C PHE A 54 3.77 -13.02 8.24
N ASP A 55 4.68 -13.94 8.56
CA ASP A 55 5.71 -14.44 7.63
C ASP A 55 5.24 -15.68 6.87
N GLN A 56 5.01 -15.58 5.56
CA GLN A 56 4.58 -16.70 4.70
C GLN A 56 5.50 -17.94 4.76
N LEU A 57 6.75 -17.78 5.22
CA LEU A 57 7.76 -18.83 5.25
C LEU A 57 7.88 -19.54 6.61
N THR A 58 7.14 -19.10 7.64
CA THR A 58 7.13 -19.70 8.99
C THR A 58 5.86 -20.50 9.24
N GLY A 59 5.61 -20.99 10.46
CA GLY A 59 4.41 -21.74 10.85
C GLY A 59 4.51 -23.24 10.57
N GLU A 60 3.37 -23.93 10.64
CA GLU A 60 3.24 -25.34 10.22
C GLU A 60 3.34 -25.46 8.69
N ILE A 61 2.95 -24.40 7.98
CA ILE A 61 2.97 -24.35 6.52
C ILE A 61 3.92 -23.27 6.01
N ARG A 62 5.08 -23.73 5.52
CA ARG A 62 6.01 -22.88 4.76
C ARG A 62 5.54 -22.74 3.32
N SER A 63 4.98 -21.57 2.98
CA SER A 63 4.40 -21.32 1.65
C SER A 63 5.22 -20.31 0.85
N ILE A 64 5.94 -20.77 -0.18
CA ILE A 64 6.68 -19.84 -1.04
C ILE A 64 5.77 -19.08 -2.03
N THR A 65 4.53 -19.52 -2.18
CA THR A 65 3.50 -18.90 -3.04
C THR A 65 2.37 -18.27 -2.23
N GLY A 66 2.56 -18.10 -0.91
CA GLY A 66 1.53 -17.71 0.05
C GLY A 66 1.32 -16.20 0.25
N CYS A 67 2.04 -15.35 -0.47
CA CYS A 67 2.00 -13.89 -0.26
C CYS A 67 0.60 -13.29 -0.36
N GLY A 68 -0.22 -13.74 -1.30
CA GLY A 68 -1.60 -13.27 -1.49
C GLY A 68 -2.52 -13.59 -0.30
N PRO A 69 -2.75 -14.87 0.04
CA PRO A 69 -3.58 -15.25 1.18
C PRO A 69 -3.05 -14.70 2.52
N THR A 70 -1.73 -14.62 2.68
CA THR A 70 -1.10 -14.04 3.89
C THR A 70 -1.37 -12.54 3.99
N SER A 71 -1.26 -11.79 2.89
CA SER A 71 -1.61 -10.37 2.86
C SER A 71 -3.10 -10.12 3.10
N ALA A 72 -3.97 -10.99 2.57
CA ALA A 72 -5.40 -10.95 2.82
C ALA A 72 -5.74 -11.20 4.29
N ALA A 73 -5.08 -12.16 4.93
CA ALA A 73 -5.22 -12.42 6.35
C ALA A 73 -4.85 -11.19 7.18
N MET A 74 -3.72 -10.54 6.88
CA MET A 74 -3.32 -9.29 7.55
C MET A 74 -4.33 -8.16 7.32
N LEU A 75 -4.82 -7.98 6.08
CA LEU A 75 -5.83 -6.97 5.76
C LEU A 75 -7.11 -7.18 6.59
N MET A 76 -7.71 -8.38 6.54
CA MET A 76 -8.95 -8.70 7.25
C MET A 76 -8.79 -8.64 8.77
N SER A 77 -7.67 -9.13 9.30
CA SER A 77 -7.37 -9.06 10.73
C SER A 77 -7.25 -7.60 11.19
N SER A 78 -6.52 -6.78 10.43
CA SER A 78 -6.24 -5.39 10.81
C SER A 78 -7.45 -4.45 10.73
N GLU A 79 -8.38 -4.68 9.79
CA GLU A 79 -9.51 -3.78 9.58
C GLU A 79 -10.82 -4.27 10.19
N LYS A 80 -11.01 -5.59 10.26
CA LYS A 80 -12.28 -6.19 10.70
C LYS A 80 -12.14 -7.01 11.97
N GLY A 81 -10.93 -7.12 12.54
CA GLY A 81 -10.65 -7.97 13.70
C GLY A 81 -10.93 -9.46 13.41
N PHE A 82 -10.80 -9.88 12.14
CA PHE A 82 -11.06 -11.25 11.74
C PHE A 82 -9.92 -12.16 12.21
N GLU A 83 -10.23 -13.09 13.10
CA GLU A 83 -9.24 -14.04 13.61
C GLU A 83 -8.98 -15.14 12.56
N ILE A 84 -7.88 -15.01 11.83
CA ILE A 84 -7.38 -16.03 10.92
C ILE A 84 -5.86 -16.04 10.97
N THR A 85 -5.29 -17.24 11.13
CA THR A 85 -3.84 -17.41 11.00
C THR A 85 -3.44 -17.43 9.53
N LYS A 86 -2.18 -17.11 9.26
CA LYS A 86 -1.57 -17.30 7.94
C LYS A 86 -1.76 -18.74 7.39
N ASP A 87 -1.57 -19.75 8.23
CA ASP A 87 -1.60 -21.15 7.79
C ASP A 87 -3.02 -21.55 7.40
N GLU A 88 -4.02 -21.13 8.18
CA GLU A 88 -5.44 -21.29 7.83
C GLU A 88 -5.79 -20.56 6.54
N ALA A 89 -5.29 -19.34 6.33
CA ALA A 89 -5.53 -18.58 5.11
C ALA A 89 -4.97 -19.30 3.87
N VAL A 90 -3.72 -19.79 3.94
CA VAL A 90 -3.07 -20.55 2.86
C VAL A 90 -3.83 -21.84 2.56
N VAL A 91 -4.16 -22.65 3.57
CA VAL A 91 -4.88 -23.92 3.40
C VAL A 91 -6.26 -23.69 2.82
N ARG A 92 -7.01 -22.71 3.36
CA ARG A 92 -8.36 -22.42 2.90
C ARG A 92 -8.34 -21.94 1.46
N ALA A 93 -7.43 -21.04 1.09
CA ALA A 93 -7.30 -20.59 -0.29
C ALA A 93 -6.96 -21.74 -1.25
N TYR A 94 -6.10 -22.67 -0.83
CA TYR A 94 -5.80 -23.88 -1.59
C TYR A 94 -7.00 -24.82 -1.76
N GLN A 95 -7.69 -25.15 -0.68
CA GLN A 95 -8.87 -26.01 -0.69
C GLN A 95 -10.00 -25.44 -1.56
N LYS A 96 -10.08 -24.13 -1.67
CA LYS A 96 -11.04 -23.42 -2.53
C LYS A 96 -10.61 -23.31 -3.99
N GLY A 97 -9.42 -23.78 -4.34
CA GLY A 97 -8.92 -23.78 -5.72
C GLY A 97 -8.50 -22.40 -6.22
N TYR A 98 -8.11 -21.49 -5.32
CA TYR A 98 -7.67 -20.15 -5.70
C TYR A 98 -6.22 -20.10 -6.19
N TYR A 99 -5.42 -21.11 -5.87
CA TYR A 99 -4.08 -21.24 -6.40
C TYR A 99 -4.14 -21.75 -7.84
N TYR A 100 -3.36 -21.14 -8.73
CA TYR A 100 -3.15 -21.71 -10.06
C TYR A 100 -2.43 -23.04 -10.01
N PHE A 101 -1.43 -23.13 -9.14
CA PHE A 101 -0.70 -24.37 -8.89
C PHE A 101 0.04 -24.26 -7.55
N ALA A 102 -0.39 -25.01 -6.54
CA ALA A 102 0.46 -25.22 -5.37
C ALA A 102 1.19 -26.55 -5.54
N GLY A 103 2.52 -26.50 -5.52
CA GLY A 103 3.36 -27.68 -5.45
C GLY A 103 3.26 -28.35 -4.08
N GLU A 104 3.92 -29.49 -3.94
CA GLU A 104 3.91 -30.27 -2.71
C GLU A 104 4.26 -29.39 -1.49
N ASN A 105 3.45 -29.48 -0.44
CA ASN A 105 3.58 -28.70 0.79
C ASN A 105 3.78 -27.19 0.59
N PHE A 106 3.27 -26.61 -0.50
CA PHE A 106 3.42 -25.18 -0.82
C PHE A 106 4.87 -24.71 -1.04
N THR A 107 5.82 -25.63 -1.23
CA THR A 107 7.24 -25.30 -1.42
C THR A 107 7.60 -25.03 -2.87
N SER A 108 6.65 -25.12 -3.80
CA SER A 108 6.80 -24.71 -5.19
C SER A 108 5.47 -24.27 -5.80
N GLY A 109 5.52 -23.63 -6.96
CA GLY A 109 4.35 -23.45 -7.81
C GLY A 109 4.05 -21.99 -8.19
N ARG A 110 2.77 -21.71 -8.42
CA ARG A 110 2.20 -20.42 -8.80
C ARG A 110 1.12 -20.03 -7.79
N GLY A 111 1.23 -18.82 -7.26
CA GLY A 111 0.33 -18.28 -6.25
C GLY A 111 -1.08 -18.00 -6.77
N VAL A 112 -1.64 -16.89 -6.32
CA VAL A 112 -3.02 -16.46 -6.59
C VAL A 112 -2.99 -15.12 -7.35
N THR A 113 -4.01 -14.79 -8.15
CA THR A 113 -4.18 -13.39 -8.61
C THR A 113 -4.80 -12.50 -7.55
N GLN A 114 -4.90 -11.20 -7.84
CA GLN A 114 -5.63 -10.23 -7.02
C GLN A 114 -7.15 -10.52 -6.99
N GLU A 115 -7.72 -11.00 -8.09
CA GLU A 115 -9.12 -11.45 -8.16
C GLU A 115 -9.36 -12.72 -7.33
N ASN A 116 -8.38 -13.63 -7.29
CA ASN A 116 -8.42 -14.77 -6.38
C ASN A 116 -8.31 -14.33 -4.91
N ILE A 117 -7.51 -13.30 -4.62
CA ILE A 117 -7.47 -12.68 -3.28
C ILE A 117 -8.83 -12.06 -2.93
N GLN A 118 -9.47 -11.31 -3.84
CA GLN A 118 -10.82 -10.79 -3.64
C GLN A 118 -11.84 -11.90 -3.40
N SER A 119 -11.77 -12.99 -4.17
CA SER A 119 -12.64 -14.15 -4.01
C SER A 119 -12.45 -14.80 -2.64
N PHE A 120 -11.20 -14.93 -2.18
CA PHE A 120 -10.88 -15.43 -0.84
C PHE A 120 -11.43 -14.55 0.28
N ILE A 121 -11.28 -13.22 0.16
CA ILE A 121 -11.84 -12.25 1.11
C ILE A 121 -13.37 -12.37 1.16
N ARG A 122 -14.03 -12.51 0.01
CA ARG A 122 -15.48 -12.76 -0.10
C ARG A 122 -15.90 -14.07 0.56
N ASP A 123 -15.13 -15.13 0.35
CA ASP A 123 -15.35 -16.42 1.00
C ASP A 123 -15.20 -16.35 2.52
N CYS A 124 -14.47 -15.37 3.05
CA CYS A 124 -14.37 -15.08 4.48
C CYS A 124 -15.49 -14.16 4.99
N GLY A 125 -16.40 -13.72 4.12
CA GLY A 125 -17.58 -12.92 4.48
C GLY A 125 -17.38 -11.40 4.37
N PHE A 126 -16.34 -10.94 3.67
CA PHE A 126 -16.06 -9.52 3.49
C PHE A 126 -16.05 -9.13 2.02
N ASP A 127 -16.40 -7.89 1.71
CA ASP A 127 -16.26 -7.34 0.37
C ASP A 127 -14.96 -6.54 0.23
N SER A 128 -14.40 -6.55 -0.98
CA SER A 128 -13.23 -5.76 -1.32
C SER A 128 -13.31 -5.29 -2.77
N GLU A 129 -12.66 -4.17 -3.06
CA GLU A 129 -12.54 -3.61 -4.40
C GLU A 129 -11.09 -3.71 -4.90
N ILE A 130 -10.94 -3.81 -6.22
CA ILE A 130 -9.64 -3.80 -6.89
C ILE A 130 -9.63 -2.63 -7.85
N ASP A 131 -8.59 -1.80 -7.78
CA ASP A 131 -8.30 -0.79 -8.78
C ASP A 131 -7.06 -1.19 -9.55
N HIS A 132 -7.23 -1.47 -10.83
CA HIS A 132 -6.12 -1.86 -11.68
C HIS A 132 -5.42 -0.64 -12.30
N LEU A 133 -4.13 -0.49 -12.03
CA LEU A 133 -3.33 0.72 -12.29
C LEU A 133 -2.70 0.77 -13.70
N TRP A 134 -3.32 0.15 -14.71
CA TRP A 134 -2.74 -0.04 -16.06
C TRP A 134 -2.28 1.26 -16.73
N ASN A 135 -3.08 2.32 -16.55
CA ASN A 135 -2.91 3.61 -17.22
C ASN A 135 -2.65 4.76 -16.24
N ASP A 136 -2.41 4.44 -14.97
CA ASP A 136 -2.22 5.45 -13.94
C ASP A 136 -0.82 6.06 -14.01
N SER A 137 -0.76 7.37 -13.85
CA SER A 137 0.51 8.06 -13.61
C SER A 137 1.02 7.80 -12.19
N ASP A 138 2.31 8.04 -11.96
CA ASP A 138 2.92 7.94 -10.63
C ASP A 138 2.18 8.78 -9.57
N GLU A 139 1.70 9.95 -9.97
CA GLU A 139 0.89 10.81 -9.11
C GLU A 139 -0.48 10.19 -8.81
N MET A 140 -1.14 9.59 -9.80
CA MET A 140 -2.42 8.91 -9.58
C MET A 140 -2.29 7.72 -8.63
N ILE A 141 -1.27 6.87 -8.84
CA ILE A 141 -1.02 5.69 -7.97
C ILE A 141 -0.85 6.13 -6.52
N THR A 142 0.01 7.12 -6.30
CA THR A 142 0.31 7.61 -4.95
C THR A 142 -0.89 8.32 -4.32
N ASN A 143 -1.64 9.12 -5.08
CA ASN A 143 -2.87 9.75 -4.59
C ASN A 143 -3.95 8.74 -4.22
N LYS A 144 -4.11 7.65 -4.97
CA LYS A 144 -5.05 6.57 -4.66
C LYS A 144 -4.68 5.89 -3.34
N ILE A 145 -3.43 5.47 -3.19
CA ILE A 145 -2.93 4.86 -1.94
C ILE A 145 -3.10 5.83 -0.77
N ASP A 146 -2.67 7.09 -0.93
CA ASP A 146 -2.80 8.12 0.11
C ASP A 146 -4.27 8.35 0.51
N SER A 147 -5.20 8.36 -0.45
CA SER A 147 -6.63 8.50 -0.19
C SER A 147 -7.16 7.38 0.70
N HIS A 148 -6.80 6.12 0.40
CA HIS A 148 -7.19 4.98 1.24
C HIS A 148 -6.59 5.07 2.65
N LEU A 149 -5.29 5.34 2.76
CA LEU A 149 -4.61 5.48 4.04
C LEU A 149 -5.19 6.64 4.90
N ASN A 150 -5.58 7.74 4.27
CA ASN A 150 -6.23 8.88 4.94
C ASN A 150 -7.60 8.54 5.51
N ASN A 151 -8.32 7.62 4.87
CA ASN A 151 -9.61 7.13 5.34
C ASN A 151 -9.47 6.03 6.40
N GLY A 152 -8.24 5.68 6.80
CA GLY A 152 -7.97 4.62 7.76
C GLY A 152 -7.97 3.23 7.14
N ASN A 153 -8.04 3.11 5.82
CA ASN A 153 -7.96 1.82 5.14
C ASN A 153 -6.49 1.43 4.96
N ARG A 154 -6.26 0.15 4.77
CA ARG A 154 -5.03 -0.50 4.35
C ARG A 154 -5.22 -1.04 2.95
N VAL A 155 -4.13 -1.21 2.22
CA VAL A 155 -4.19 -1.64 0.83
C VAL A 155 -3.21 -2.76 0.57
N ILE A 156 -3.70 -3.85 -0.05
CA ILE A 156 -2.84 -4.86 -0.66
C ILE A 156 -2.35 -4.29 -1.98
N VAL A 157 -1.05 -4.38 -2.21
CA VAL A 157 -0.42 -3.98 -3.48
C VAL A 157 0.25 -5.17 -4.14
N GLY A 158 0.04 -5.32 -5.44
CA GLY A 158 0.86 -6.20 -6.28
C GLY A 158 2.13 -5.47 -6.72
N HIS A 159 3.29 -6.10 -6.54
CA HIS A 159 4.58 -5.56 -6.97
C HIS A 159 5.53 -6.67 -7.41
N ASN A 160 6.68 -6.30 -7.97
CA ASN A 160 7.70 -7.26 -8.33
C ASN A 160 8.61 -7.58 -7.13
N SER A 161 8.83 -8.86 -6.84
CA SER A 161 9.84 -9.26 -5.85
C SER A 161 11.26 -9.04 -6.40
N PHE A 162 12.26 -9.12 -5.53
CA PHE A 162 13.68 -9.10 -5.90
C PHE A 162 14.07 -10.16 -6.96
N HIS A 163 13.25 -11.19 -7.15
CA HIS A 163 13.49 -12.28 -8.10
C HIS A 163 12.67 -12.17 -9.40
N GLY A 164 11.96 -11.06 -9.63
CA GLY A 164 11.19 -10.88 -10.86
C GLY A 164 9.81 -11.54 -10.83
N PHE A 165 9.39 -12.11 -9.70
CA PHE A 165 8.07 -12.73 -9.53
C PHE A 165 7.08 -11.76 -8.89
N LEU A 166 5.82 -11.86 -9.31
CA LEU A 166 4.71 -11.16 -8.68
C LEU A 166 4.62 -11.49 -7.19
N HIS A 167 4.52 -10.45 -6.38
CA HIS A 167 4.43 -10.51 -4.93
C HIS A 167 3.36 -9.56 -4.42
N TYR A 168 2.75 -9.92 -3.29
CA TYR A 168 1.72 -9.12 -2.65
C TYR A 168 2.17 -8.74 -1.24
N ALA A 169 1.98 -7.48 -0.89
CA ALA A 169 2.27 -6.94 0.43
C ALA A 169 1.16 -5.99 0.88
N LEU A 170 1.08 -5.72 2.18
CA LEU A 170 0.09 -4.81 2.77
C LEU A 170 0.74 -3.46 3.11
N ILE A 171 0.27 -2.39 2.49
CA ILE A 171 0.59 -1.02 2.93
C ILE A 171 -0.43 -0.62 3.97
N TYR A 172 0.04 -0.36 5.19
CA TYR A 172 -0.85 -0.14 6.32
C TYR A 172 -0.80 1.26 6.91
N GLY A 173 0.15 2.09 6.48
CA GLY A 173 0.30 3.44 7.01
C GLY A 173 1.35 4.24 6.29
N ARG A 174 1.51 5.49 6.72
CA ARG A 174 2.53 6.41 6.21
C ARG A 174 3.15 7.21 7.34
N THR A 175 4.43 7.50 7.20
CA THR A 175 5.24 8.26 8.15
C THR A 175 6.03 9.33 7.41
N ILE A 176 6.52 10.34 8.16
CA ILE A 176 7.51 11.28 7.64
C ILE A 176 8.87 10.92 8.23
N SER A 177 9.82 10.57 7.36
CA SER A 177 11.21 10.34 7.73
C SER A 177 12.11 11.22 6.88
N GLY A 178 12.99 12.00 7.53
CA GLY A 178 13.90 12.91 6.83
C GLY A 178 13.20 13.97 5.95
N GLY A 179 11.97 14.37 6.30
CA GLY A 179 11.16 15.31 5.52
C GLY A 179 10.51 14.71 4.26
N LYS A 180 10.57 13.39 4.09
CA LYS A 180 9.95 12.66 2.98
C LYS A 180 8.80 11.79 3.50
N ILE A 181 7.77 11.63 2.67
CA ILE A 181 6.70 10.66 2.92
C ILE A 181 7.27 9.27 2.66
N CYS A 182 7.08 8.40 3.65
CA CYS A 182 7.39 6.99 3.57
C CYS A 182 6.14 6.16 3.90
N TYR A 183 6.03 4.99 3.30
CA TYR A 183 4.94 4.04 3.43
C TYR A 183 5.42 2.89 4.29
N ASN A 184 4.63 2.53 5.29
CA ASN A 184 4.90 1.37 6.12
C ASN A 184 4.25 0.15 5.46
N VAL A 185 5.03 -0.91 5.28
CA VAL A 185 4.68 -2.07 4.48
C VAL A 185 4.95 -3.34 5.26
N ALA A 186 3.90 -4.13 5.48
CA ALA A 186 4.00 -5.47 6.00
C ALA A 186 4.21 -6.42 4.82
N ASP A 187 5.46 -6.87 4.65
CA ASP A 187 5.85 -7.81 3.60
C ASP A 187 5.77 -9.24 4.16
N PRO A 188 4.89 -10.10 3.61
CA PRO A 188 4.78 -11.48 4.09
C PRO A 188 6.04 -12.31 3.80
N TRP A 189 6.92 -11.88 2.88
CA TRP A 189 8.18 -12.56 2.61
C TRP A 189 9.21 -12.29 3.71
N GLY A 190 9.30 -13.20 4.69
CA GLY A 190 10.16 -13.04 5.87
C GLY A 190 9.49 -12.29 7.03
N GLY A 191 8.20 -11.95 6.91
CA GLY A 191 7.40 -11.25 7.93
C GLY A 191 8.02 -9.94 8.38
N LEU A 192 8.59 -9.19 7.43
CA LEU A 192 9.32 -7.98 7.72
C LEU A 192 8.41 -6.76 7.61
N ASP A 193 8.51 -5.87 8.60
CA ASP A 193 8.08 -4.49 8.44
C ASP A 193 9.15 -3.75 7.63
N SER A 194 8.74 -3.14 6.53
CA SER A 194 9.62 -2.35 5.69
C SER A 194 9.04 -0.97 5.48
N VAL A 195 9.93 -0.01 5.21
CA VAL A 195 9.55 1.38 4.99
C VAL A 195 10.01 1.77 3.60
N TRP A 196 9.07 2.10 2.73
CA TRP A 196 9.36 2.52 1.36
C TRP A 196 9.15 4.02 1.22
N THR A 197 10.13 4.74 0.71
CA THR A 197 9.92 6.09 0.21
C THR A 197 8.93 6.07 -0.95
N ARG A 198 8.35 7.23 -1.30
CA ARG A 198 7.49 7.36 -2.49
C ARG A 198 8.13 6.82 -3.77
N ASN A 199 9.44 7.04 -3.94
CA ASN A 199 10.15 6.55 -5.13
C ASN A 199 10.28 5.04 -5.12
N GLU A 200 10.64 4.45 -3.98
CA GLU A 200 10.73 2.98 -3.84
C GLU A 200 9.36 2.33 -4.04
N LEU A 201 8.29 2.86 -3.44
CA LEU A 201 6.92 2.38 -3.68
C LEU A 201 6.57 2.33 -5.17
N LEU A 202 6.84 3.43 -5.88
CA LEU A 202 6.57 3.53 -7.31
C LEU A 202 7.44 2.57 -8.12
N GLU A 203 8.72 2.43 -7.77
CA GLU A 203 9.61 1.48 -8.42
C GLU A 203 9.14 0.03 -8.25
N GLN A 204 8.75 -0.36 -7.03
CA GLN A 204 8.23 -1.70 -6.72
C GLN A 204 6.96 -1.99 -7.51
N ILE A 205 5.99 -1.07 -7.51
CA ILE A 205 4.71 -1.25 -8.23
C ILE A 205 4.91 -1.20 -9.76
N LYS A 206 5.84 -0.38 -10.26
CA LYS A 206 6.05 -0.18 -11.71
C LYS A 206 6.89 -1.26 -12.36
N THR A 207 7.86 -1.85 -11.66
CA THR A 207 8.76 -2.91 -12.21
C THR A 207 8.06 -4.20 -12.61
N VAL A 208 6.74 -4.25 -12.45
CA VAL A 208 5.78 -5.15 -13.11
C VAL A 208 5.64 -4.83 -14.62
N TYR A 209 6.75 -4.54 -15.33
CA TYR A 209 6.76 -4.25 -16.77
C TYR A 209 7.05 -5.51 -17.59
N GLY A 210 6.09 -5.91 -18.43
CA GLY A 210 6.34 -6.80 -19.55
C GLY A 210 5.12 -7.58 -19.99
N TYR A 211 4.82 -7.53 -21.29
CA TYR A 211 4.17 -8.65 -22.00
C TYR A 211 5.17 -9.82 -22.01
N ASP A 212 5.48 -10.38 -20.85
CA ASP A 212 6.33 -11.54 -20.76
C ASP A 212 5.43 -12.77 -20.86
N SER A 213 5.54 -13.50 -21.96
CA SER A 213 4.82 -14.76 -22.21
C SER A 213 5.17 -15.87 -21.21
N THR A 214 6.16 -15.65 -20.33
CA THR A 214 6.50 -16.52 -19.21
C THR A 214 5.83 -16.11 -17.89
N THR A 215 5.18 -14.94 -17.86
CA THR A 215 4.41 -14.45 -16.71
C THR A 215 2.95 -14.84 -16.87
N PHE A 216 2.44 -15.46 -15.81
CA PHE A 216 1.07 -15.92 -15.71
C PHE A 216 0.11 -14.74 -15.89
N GLU A 217 -0.81 -14.81 -16.87
CA GLU A 217 -1.87 -13.84 -17.20
C GLU A 217 -1.64 -12.42 -16.65
N GLY A 218 -0.75 -11.66 -17.29
CA GLY A 218 -0.63 -10.21 -17.11
C GLY A 218 -0.66 -9.74 -15.66
N GLN A 219 0.50 -9.77 -14.98
CA GLN A 219 0.68 -9.21 -13.63
C GLN A 219 -0.11 -7.91 -13.47
N VAL A 220 -1.29 -7.99 -12.84
CA VAL A 220 -2.19 -6.85 -12.81
C VAL A 220 -1.66 -5.91 -11.76
N LYS A 221 -1.18 -4.74 -12.19
CA LYS A 221 -0.91 -3.63 -11.27
C LYS A 221 -2.23 -3.32 -10.61
N GLY A 222 -2.31 -3.49 -9.30
CA GLY A 222 -3.53 -3.17 -8.61
C GLY A 222 -3.32 -2.88 -7.14
N ILE A 223 -4.17 -2.01 -6.63
CA ILE A 223 -4.39 -1.89 -5.20
C ILE A 223 -5.73 -2.52 -4.86
N GLN A 224 -5.82 -3.15 -3.69
CA GLN A 224 -7.05 -3.77 -3.20
C GLN A 224 -7.29 -3.38 -1.75
N TRP A 225 -8.53 -3.06 -1.42
CA TRP A 225 -8.96 -2.63 -0.08
C TRP A 225 -10.33 -3.21 0.27
N LEU A 226 -10.65 -3.30 1.56
CA LEU A 226 -11.99 -3.70 2.00
C LEU A 226 -12.97 -2.53 1.90
N ILE A 227 -14.24 -2.85 1.66
CA ILE A 227 -15.35 -1.88 1.69
C ILE A 227 -16.22 -2.02 2.94
#